data_AF-A0A101AGS3-F1
#
_entry.id   AF-A0A101AGS3-F1
#
_cell.length_a   1.000
_cell.length_b   1.000
_cell.length_c   1.000
_cell.angle_alpha   90.00
_cell.angle_beta   90.00
_cell.angle_gamma   90.00
#
_symmetry.space_group_name_H-M   'P 1'
#
loop_
_entity.id
_entity.type
_entity.pdbx_description
1 polymer ?
#
loop_
_entity_poly.entity_id
_entity_poly.type
_entity_poly.pdbx_seq_one_letter_code
_entity_poly.pdbx_strand_id
1 'polypeptide(L)'
;MPQNSIPSDAGEVLYRLAAILQKATGIFPKVSAVEGTLIPRGDPLLPSVTVKFDANHVRGADRAALFFDDEYVHLGVWPAELQSQYTYMYSDPARVDALLELNTHGGFTVEPNFQLAHRFAQPLQRWFPTRLLSVDDYLHQWIDDFRDGRAGGRTRDQVADPRFFQWLMGRRYALSAEEESFHEWLESKGAGIQVHVRPGIQILRTWPYREALAIEGQNEFVAQVREAIDRILTVLGQTRLGFTNGTVG
;
A
#
# COMPACT_ATOMS: atom_id res chain seq x y z
N MET A 1 24.65 12.37 -10.97
CA MET A 1 23.89 11.78 -9.85
C MET A 1 23.65 12.90 -8.85
N PRO A 2 22.46 13.50 -8.75
CA PRO A 2 22.21 14.43 -7.68
C PRO A 2 22.10 13.63 -6.37
N GLN A 3 23.00 13.90 -5.44
CA GLN A 3 22.82 13.51 -4.04
C GLN A 3 21.67 14.36 -3.50
N ASN A 4 20.46 13.78 -3.44
CA ASN A 4 19.36 14.35 -2.68
C ASN A 4 19.78 14.38 -1.21
N SER A 5 20.30 15.53 -0.79
CA SER A 5 20.62 15.79 0.61
C SER A 5 19.28 15.98 1.31
N ILE A 6 18.90 15.02 2.13
CA ILE A 6 17.71 15.12 2.98
C ILE A 6 17.93 16.32 3.91
N PRO A 7 16.95 17.23 4.11
CA PRO A 7 17.02 18.22 5.18
C PRO A 7 17.41 17.51 6.48
N SER A 8 18.35 18.06 7.26
CA SER A 8 18.95 17.33 8.39
C SER A 8 17.91 16.77 9.38
N ASP A 9 16.78 17.46 9.52
CA ASP A 9 15.64 17.07 10.35
C ASP A 9 14.89 15.85 9.79
N ALA A 10 14.49 15.87 8.52
CA ALA A 10 13.80 14.73 7.89
C ALA A 10 14.68 13.46 7.84
N GLY A 11 15.99 13.61 7.68
CA GLY A 11 16.94 12.49 7.71
C GLY A 11 17.01 11.84 9.10
N GLU A 12 17.02 12.65 10.15
CA GLU A 12 17.00 12.18 11.53
C GLU A 12 15.67 11.47 11.86
N VAL A 13 14.54 12.02 11.43
CA VAL A 13 13.22 11.39 11.61
C VAL A 13 13.17 10.03 10.93
N LEU A 14 13.61 9.91 9.68
CA LEU A 14 13.67 8.63 8.97
C LEU A 14 14.57 7.61 9.69
N TYR A 15 15.70 8.05 10.24
CA TYR A 15 16.56 7.17 11.03
C TYR A 15 15.85 6.65 12.30
N ARG A 16 15.12 7.53 13.01
CA ARG A 16 14.34 7.15 14.19
C ARG A 16 13.20 6.18 13.82
N LEU A 17 12.45 6.46 12.76
CA LEU A 17 11.39 5.57 12.26
C LEU A 17 11.94 4.20 11.85
N ALA A 18 13.15 4.16 11.25
CA ALA A 18 13.83 2.90 10.95
C ALA A 18 14.11 2.08 12.22
N ALA A 19 14.68 2.70 13.25
CA ALA A 19 14.93 2.02 14.51
C ALA A 19 13.64 1.52 15.18
N ILE A 20 12.56 2.30 15.11
CA ILE A 20 11.24 1.92 15.63
C ILE A 20 10.70 0.71 14.89
N LEU A 21 10.64 0.78 13.55
CA LEU A 21 10.09 -0.30 12.72
C LEU A 21 10.91 -1.59 12.83
N GLN A 22 12.23 -1.48 12.92
CA GLN A 22 13.10 -2.62 13.15
C GLN A 22 12.83 -3.28 14.50
N LYS A 23 12.72 -2.52 15.59
CA LYS A 23 12.39 -3.08 16.92
C LYS A 23 10.99 -3.68 16.97
N ALA A 24 10.03 -3.05 16.29
CA ALA A 24 8.65 -3.52 16.24
C ALA A 24 8.51 -4.85 15.49
N THR A 25 9.33 -5.07 14.45
CA THR A 25 9.15 -6.22 13.53
C THR A 25 10.25 -7.27 13.60
N GLY A 26 11.44 -6.92 14.12
CA GLY A 26 12.65 -7.74 14.00
C GLY A 26 13.26 -7.75 12.59
N ILE A 27 12.70 -7.00 11.63
CA ILE A 27 13.12 -7.00 10.23
C ILE A 27 13.95 -5.75 9.94
N PHE A 28 15.06 -5.90 9.21
CA PHE A 28 15.85 -4.75 8.77
C PHE A 28 15.07 -3.87 7.78
N PRO A 29 14.88 -2.58 8.08
CA PRO A 29 14.15 -1.69 7.21
C PRO A 29 15.02 -1.12 6.08
N LYS A 30 14.36 -0.68 5.01
CA LYS A 30 14.94 0.11 3.92
C LYS A 30 14.36 1.52 3.96
N VAL A 31 15.23 2.52 3.97
CA VAL A 31 14.85 3.93 3.86
C VAL A 31 14.67 4.31 2.39
N SER A 32 13.64 5.10 2.10
CA SER A 32 13.37 5.69 0.80
C SER A 32 13.07 7.17 0.98
N ALA A 33 13.96 8.02 0.46
CA ALA A 33 13.77 9.48 0.40
C ALA A 33 13.08 9.93 -0.90
N VAL A 34 12.38 9.01 -1.58
CA VAL A 34 11.65 9.33 -2.82
C VAL A 34 10.39 10.08 -2.45
N GLU A 35 10.23 11.26 -3.05
CA GLU A 35 9.06 12.11 -2.95
C GLU A 35 8.45 12.35 -4.33
N GLY A 36 7.17 12.70 -4.36
CA GLY A 36 6.49 13.11 -5.58
C GLY A 36 4.98 13.09 -5.42
N THR A 37 4.28 13.09 -6.55
CA THR A 37 2.82 13.08 -6.59
C THR A 37 2.34 11.87 -7.38
N LEU A 38 1.40 11.12 -6.82
CA LEU A 38 0.77 10.00 -7.51
C LEU A 38 -0.18 10.55 -8.57
N ILE A 39 -0.05 10.10 -9.81
CA ILE A 39 -0.86 10.60 -10.93
C ILE A 39 -1.89 9.54 -11.35
N PRO A 40 -3.13 9.93 -11.70
CA PRO A 40 -3.71 11.28 -11.63
C PRO A 40 -4.23 11.70 -10.24
N ARG A 41 -4.30 10.79 -9.27
CA ARG A 41 -4.96 11.01 -7.97
C ARG A 41 -4.53 12.28 -7.21
N GLY A 42 -3.27 12.68 -7.32
CA GLY A 42 -2.73 13.86 -6.67
C GLY A 42 -2.15 13.64 -5.26
N ASP A 43 -2.24 12.43 -4.70
CA ASP A 43 -1.70 12.14 -3.36
C ASP A 43 -0.17 12.34 -3.32
N PRO A 44 0.39 12.92 -2.24
CA PRO A 44 1.83 12.97 -2.07
C PRO A 44 2.39 11.58 -1.77
N LEU A 45 3.50 11.24 -2.42
CA LEU A 45 4.39 10.16 -2.01
C LEU A 45 5.40 10.74 -1.02
N LEU A 46 5.32 10.30 0.23
CA LEU A 46 6.17 10.79 1.31
C LEU A 46 7.42 9.91 1.51
N PRO A 47 8.52 10.47 2.04
CA PRO A 47 9.66 9.69 2.47
C PRO A 47 9.23 8.65 3.49
N SER A 48 9.79 7.46 3.37
CA SER A 48 9.32 6.32 4.16
C SER A 48 10.43 5.37 4.52
N VAL A 49 10.13 4.56 5.53
CA VAL A 49 10.94 3.44 5.96
C VAL A 49 10.11 2.19 5.87
N THR A 50 10.57 1.22 5.07
CA THR A 50 9.79 0.04 4.72
C THR A 50 10.47 -1.23 5.19
N VAL A 51 9.72 -2.17 5.76
CA VAL A 51 10.12 -3.57 5.92
C VAL A 51 9.36 -4.44 4.93
N LYS A 52 10.03 -5.47 4.43
CA LYS A 52 9.42 -6.47 3.56
C LYS A 52 9.13 -7.72 4.38
N PHE A 53 7.89 -8.19 4.35
CA PHE A 53 7.51 -9.43 4.99
C PHE A 53 8.03 -10.65 4.21
N ASP A 54 8.25 -11.75 4.91
CA ASP A 54 8.49 -13.04 4.26
C ASP A 54 7.18 -13.55 3.65
N ALA A 55 7.16 -13.76 2.34
CA ALA A 55 6.00 -14.23 1.59
C ALA A 55 5.53 -15.65 2.01
N ASN A 56 6.39 -16.43 2.68
CA ASN A 56 5.99 -17.72 3.25
C ASN A 56 5.14 -17.56 4.51
N HIS A 57 5.26 -16.42 5.20
CA HIS A 57 4.60 -16.13 6.47
C HIS A 57 3.46 -15.12 6.35
N VAL A 58 3.56 -14.18 5.40
CA VAL A 58 2.54 -13.16 5.14
C VAL A 58 2.10 -13.22 3.67
N ARG A 59 0.86 -13.67 3.45
CA ARG A 59 0.28 -13.86 2.12
C ARG A 59 -0.54 -12.67 1.64
N GLY A 60 -1.15 -11.92 2.56
CA GLY A 60 -2.07 -10.83 2.25
C GLY A 60 -1.40 -9.53 1.81
N ALA A 61 -0.13 -9.30 2.20
CA ALA A 61 0.62 -8.07 1.93
C ALA A 61 2.13 -8.35 1.78
N ASP A 62 2.87 -7.47 1.08
CA ASP A 62 4.32 -7.63 0.87
C ASP A 62 5.16 -6.88 1.91
N ARG A 63 4.61 -5.79 2.45
CA ARG A 63 5.38 -4.80 3.19
C ARG A 63 4.53 -4.01 4.18
N ALA A 64 5.22 -3.45 5.17
CA ALA A 64 4.74 -2.37 6.01
C ALA A 64 5.73 -1.21 5.94
N ALA A 65 5.25 0.03 6.07
CA ALA A 65 6.11 1.20 6.08
C ALA A 65 5.69 2.21 7.14
N LEU A 66 6.67 2.87 7.75
CA LEU A 66 6.45 4.10 8.51
C LEU A 66 6.82 5.30 7.63
N PHE A 67 5.97 6.32 7.64
CA PHE A 67 6.20 7.61 6.99
C PHE A 67 5.54 8.71 7.80
N PHE A 68 5.84 9.96 7.50
CA PHE A 68 5.36 11.09 8.27
C PHE A 68 5.09 12.28 7.37
N ASP A 69 4.17 13.12 7.83
CA ASP A 69 3.99 14.49 7.37
C ASP A 69 4.21 15.45 8.56
N ASP A 70 3.80 16.71 8.41
CA ASP A 70 3.98 17.74 9.42
C ASP A 70 3.15 17.50 10.70
N GLU A 71 2.09 16.69 10.62
CA GLU A 71 1.13 16.50 11.70
C GLU A 71 1.17 15.08 12.30
N TYR A 72 1.49 14.07 11.49
CA TYR A 72 1.32 12.68 11.85
C TYR A 72 2.49 11.77 11.46
N VAL A 73 2.60 10.66 12.21
CA VAL A 73 3.31 9.46 11.79
C VAL A 73 2.28 8.42 11.37
N HIS A 74 2.50 7.79 10.23
CA HIS A 74 1.64 6.75 9.66
C HIS A 74 2.38 5.43 9.57
N LEU A 75 1.68 4.35 9.94
CA LEU A 75 2.00 2.99 9.52
C LEU A 75 1.10 2.63 8.34
N GLY A 76 1.69 2.34 7.19
CA GLY A 76 1.00 1.86 6.00
C GLY A 76 1.27 0.39 5.69
N VAL A 77 0.21 -0.34 5.34
CA VAL A 77 0.27 -1.69 4.75
C VAL A 77 -0.57 -1.70 3.48
N TRP A 78 -0.11 -2.40 2.44
CA TRP A 78 -0.80 -2.47 1.15
C TRP A 78 -1.18 -3.91 0.77
N PRO A 79 -2.31 -4.42 1.28
CA PRO A 79 -2.81 -5.73 0.89
C PRO A 79 -3.32 -5.76 -0.55
N ALA A 80 -3.46 -6.98 -1.08
CA ALA A 80 -4.05 -7.25 -2.39
C ALA A 80 -3.38 -6.51 -3.57
N GLU A 81 -2.12 -6.09 -3.41
CA GLU A 81 -1.40 -5.36 -4.46
C GLU A 81 -0.90 -6.32 -5.55
N LEU A 82 -0.39 -7.48 -5.14
CA LEU A 82 0.22 -8.48 -6.01
C LEU A 82 -0.73 -9.67 -6.25
N GLN A 83 -0.44 -10.47 -7.30
CA GLN A 83 -1.30 -11.58 -7.70
C GLN A 83 -1.64 -12.58 -6.60
N SER A 84 -0.63 -13.08 -5.89
CA SER A 84 -0.84 -13.97 -4.76
C SER A 84 -1.68 -13.30 -3.67
N GLN A 85 -1.50 -11.99 -3.44
CA GLN A 85 -2.17 -11.24 -2.40
C GLN A 85 -3.64 -11.01 -2.72
N TYR A 86 -3.97 -10.52 -3.92
CA TYR A 86 -5.38 -10.30 -4.27
C TYR A 86 -6.13 -11.61 -4.47
N THR A 87 -5.44 -12.67 -4.91
CA THR A 87 -6.04 -14.01 -5.01
C THR A 87 -6.37 -14.52 -3.62
N TYR A 88 -5.43 -14.39 -2.68
CA TYR A 88 -5.68 -14.71 -1.28
C TYR A 88 -6.81 -13.85 -0.68
N MET A 89 -6.83 -12.55 -0.96
CA MET A 89 -7.80 -11.62 -0.38
C MET A 89 -9.23 -11.87 -0.88
N TYR A 90 -9.45 -11.83 -2.20
CA TYR A 90 -10.78 -11.82 -2.80
C TYR A 90 -11.36 -13.21 -3.08
N SER A 91 -10.62 -14.29 -2.79
CA SER A 91 -11.16 -15.66 -2.84
C SER A 91 -12.00 -16.05 -1.62
N ASP A 92 -11.95 -15.25 -0.55
CA ASP A 92 -12.61 -15.53 0.72
C ASP A 92 -13.29 -14.25 1.26
N PRO A 93 -14.62 -14.12 1.10
CA PRO A 93 -15.36 -12.95 1.57
C PRO A 93 -15.16 -12.64 3.07
N ALA A 94 -14.91 -13.65 3.91
CA ALA A 94 -14.71 -13.43 5.34
C ALA A 94 -13.46 -12.55 5.64
N ARG A 95 -12.47 -12.56 4.75
CA ARG A 95 -11.30 -11.67 4.87
C ARG A 95 -11.69 -10.22 4.57
N VAL A 96 -12.57 -10.02 3.59
CA VAL A 96 -13.09 -8.68 3.25
C VAL A 96 -13.87 -8.12 4.44
N ASP A 97 -14.75 -8.92 5.03
CA ASP A 97 -15.52 -8.53 6.22
C ASP A 97 -14.61 -8.12 7.38
N ALA A 98 -13.55 -8.90 7.65
CA ALA A 98 -12.58 -8.59 8.69
C ALA A 98 -11.85 -7.25 8.45
N LEU A 99 -11.54 -6.90 7.19
CA LEU A 99 -10.92 -5.61 6.85
C LEU A 99 -11.90 -4.44 7.06
N LEU A 100 -13.17 -4.63 6.76
CA LEU A 100 -14.20 -3.63 7.01
C LEU A 100 -14.38 -3.38 8.50
N GLU A 101 -14.33 -4.44 9.33
CA GLU A 101 -14.33 -4.32 10.79
C GLU A 101 -13.09 -3.57 11.30
N LEU A 102 -11.91 -3.78 10.71
CA LEU A 102 -10.71 -3.00 11.09
C LEU A 102 -10.92 -1.50 10.86
N ASN A 103 -11.64 -1.11 9.79
CA ASN A 103 -11.91 0.29 9.47
C ASN A 103 -12.82 0.99 10.49
N THR A 104 -13.53 0.25 11.34
CA THR A 104 -14.35 0.83 12.42
C THR A 104 -13.56 1.04 13.72
N HIS A 105 -12.32 0.56 13.79
CA HIS A 105 -11.48 0.71 14.96
C HIS A 105 -10.76 2.07 14.98
N GLY A 106 -10.74 2.71 16.15
CA GLY A 106 -10.15 4.03 16.33
C GLY A 106 -8.71 4.13 15.80
N GLY A 107 -8.50 5.09 14.91
CA GLY A 107 -7.18 5.45 14.38
C GLY A 107 -6.65 4.57 13.25
N PHE A 108 -7.41 3.57 12.82
CA PHE A 108 -7.19 2.87 11.55
C PHE A 108 -8.03 3.50 10.44
N THR A 109 -7.50 3.48 9.22
CA THR A 109 -8.29 3.71 8.00
C THR A 109 -7.97 2.63 6.99
N VAL A 110 -8.99 2.18 6.27
CA VAL A 110 -8.87 1.24 5.15
C VAL A 110 -9.46 1.91 3.93
N GLU A 111 -8.66 1.99 2.87
CA GLU A 111 -9.01 2.76 1.68
C GLU A 111 -8.74 1.97 0.40
N PRO A 112 -9.56 2.19 -0.65
CA PRO A 112 -9.26 1.68 -1.99
C PRO A 112 -7.87 2.11 -2.46
N ASN A 113 -7.08 1.19 -3.01
CA ASN A 113 -5.79 1.53 -3.61
C ASN A 113 -5.59 0.85 -4.97
N PHE A 114 -6.64 0.95 -5.80
CA PHE A 114 -6.58 0.53 -7.19
C PHE A 114 -5.43 1.22 -7.92
N GLN A 115 -4.71 0.44 -8.73
CA GLN A 115 -3.66 0.97 -9.59
C GLN A 115 -3.45 0.10 -10.83
N LEU A 116 -2.95 0.73 -11.89
CA LEU A 116 -2.39 0.03 -13.05
C LEU A 116 -0.86 0.15 -13.01
N ALA A 117 -0.17 -0.98 -13.22
CA ALA A 117 1.28 -1.02 -13.08
C ALA A 117 1.89 -2.14 -13.91
N HIS A 118 3.12 -1.94 -14.39
CA HIS A 118 3.93 -3.03 -14.93
C HIS A 118 4.78 -3.68 -13.83
N ARG A 119 5.45 -4.79 -14.17
CA ARG A 119 6.34 -5.50 -13.24
C ARG A 119 7.46 -4.55 -12.74
N PHE A 120 7.70 -4.54 -11.43
CA PHE A 120 8.70 -3.69 -10.76
C PHE A 120 8.50 -2.16 -10.86
N ALA A 121 7.35 -1.70 -11.36
CA ALA A 121 7.02 -0.28 -11.38
C ALA A 121 7.12 0.33 -9.97
N GLN A 122 7.97 1.35 -9.83
CA GLN A 122 8.01 2.22 -8.65
C GLN A 122 6.69 3.00 -8.55
N PRO A 123 6.28 3.50 -7.36
CA PRO A 123 5.00 4.18 -7.19
C PRO A 123 4.73 5.25 -8.25
N LEU A 124 5.65 6.19 -8.48
CA LEU A 124 5.50 7.27 -9.48
C LEU A 124 5.40 6.81 -10.94
N GLN A 125 5.62 5.52 -11.23
CA GLN A 125 5.50 4.95 -12.59
C GLN A 125 4.15 4.27 -12.84
N ARG A 126 3.30 4.19 -11.81
CA ARG A 126 1.98 3.55 -11.83
C ARG A 126 0.91 4.61 -12.08
N TRP A 127 -0.25 4.15 -12.55
CA TRP A 127 -1.41 5.00 -12.70
C TRP A 127 -2.37 4.73 -11.55
N PHE A 128 -2.65 5.78 -10.78
CA PHE A 128 -3.49 5.78 -9.60
C PHE A 128 -4.69 6.68 -9.87
N PRO A 129 -5.86 6.15 -10.26
CA PRO A 129 -7.06 6.97 -10.39
C PRO A 129 -7.57 7.43 -9.03
N THR A 130 -8.47 8.40 -9.07
CA THR A 130 -9.20 8.93 -7.93
C THR A 130 -9.98 7.81 -7.22
N ARG A 131 -10.02 7.86 -5.88
CA ARG A 131 -10.78 6.93 -5.05
C ARG A 131 -12.25 7.37 -4.99
N LEU A 132 -13.08 6.80 -5.84
CA LEU A 132 -14.50 7.19 -5.95
C LEU A 132 -15.46 6.33 -5.12
N LEU A 133 -15.02 5.14 -4.74
CA LEU A 133 -15.82 4.17 -4.01
C LEU A 133 -15.54 4.28 -2.52
N SER A 134 -16.56 4.02 -1.70
CA SER A 134 -16.33 3.69 -0.29
C SER A 134 -15.50 2.40 -0.20
N VAL A 135 -14.82 2.16 0.92
CA VAL A 135 -14.08 0.91 1.11
C VAL A 135 -15.00 -0.31 1.05
N ASP A 136 -16.22 -0.19 1.55
CA ASP A 136 -17.23 -1.26 1.50
C ASP A 136 -17.61 -1.61 0.06
N ASP A 137 -18.04 -0.61 -0.72
CA ASP A 137 -18.39 -0.83 -2.13
C ASP A 137 -17.20 -1.39 -2.91
N TYR A 138 -16.00 -0.84 -2.69
CA TYR A 138 -14.80 -1.26 -3.40
C TYR A 138 -14.43 -2.73 -3.14
N LEU A 139 -14.41 -3.15 -1.87
CA LEU A 139 -14.00 -4.51 -1.53
C LEU A 139 -15.02 -5.54 -1.97
N HIS A 140 -16.32 -5.28 -1.79
CA HIS A 140 -17.39 -6.15 -2.28
C HIS A 140 -17.37 -6.24 -3.81
N GLN A 141 -17.18 -5.12 -4.49
CA GLN A 141 -17.08 -5.10 -5.95
C GLN A 141 -15.92 -5.94 -6.48
N TRP A 142 -14.79 -5.96 -5.77
CA TRP A 142 -13.63 -6.75 -6.14
C TRP A 142 -13.78 -8.25 -5.94
N ILE A 143 -14.70 -8.73 -5.09
CA ILE A 143 -15.03 -10.16 -5.03
C ILE A 143 -15.59 -10.63 -6.38
N ASP A 144 -16.53 -9.87 -6.94
CA ASP A 144 -17.14 -10.18 -8.24
C ASP A 144 -16.15 -9.96 -9.39
N ASP A 145 -15.47 -8.82 -9.42
CA ASP A 145 -14.50 -8.51 -10.48
C ASP A 145 -13.32 -9.49 -10.48
N PHE A 146 -12.89 -9.98 -9.32
CA PHE A 146 -11.89 -11.05 -9.23
C PHE A 146 -12.42 -12.36 -9.83
N ARG A 147 -13.66 -12.76 -9.49
CA ARG A 147 -14.31 -13.95 -10.06
C ARG A 147 -14.45 -13.88 -11.58
N ASP A 148 -14.70 -12.68 -12.10
CA ASP A 148 -14.80 -12.39 -13.54
C ASP A 148 -13.44 -12.27 -14.26
N GLY A 149 -12.33 -12.49 -13.55
CA GLY A 149 -10.98 -12.41 -14.14
C GLY A 149 -10.54 -10.99 -14.49
N ARG A 150 -11.10 -9.97 -13.81
CA ARG A 150 -10.78 -8.55 -14.07
C ARG A 150 -9.44 -8.12 -13.49
N ALA A 151 -8.92 -8.82 -12.48
CA ALA A 151 -7.58 -8.59 -11.94
C ALA A 151 -6.48 -9.24 -12.81
N GLY A 152 -5.24 -8.76 -12.67
CA GLY A 152 -4.07 -9.41 -13.26
C GLY A 152 -3.55 -8.79 -14.54
N GLY A 153 -2.68 -9.53 -15.23
CA GLY A 153 -1.90 -9.03 -16.36
C GLY A 153 -2.73 -8.93 -17.65
N ARG A 154 -2.55 -7.82 -18.36
CA ARG A 154 -3.14 -7.49 -19.66
C ARG A 154 -2.05 -7.04 -20.61
N THR A 155 -2.23 -7.33 -21.89
CA THR A 155 -1.39 -6.72 -22.92
C THR A 155 -1.71 -5.23 -23.02
N ARG A 156 -0.76 -4.45 -23.56
CA ARG A 156 -1.00 -3.04 -23.86
C ARG A 156 -2.25 -2.84 -24.73
N ASP A 157 -2.45 -3.70 -25.73
CA ASP A 157 -3.59 -3.61 -26.65
C ASP A 157 -4.93 -3.88 -25.95
N GLN A 158 -4.97 -4.82 -25.00
CA GLN A 158 -6.17 -5.06 -24.19
C GLN A 158 -6.53 -3.87 -23.30
N VAL A 159 -5.53 -3.11 -22.85
CA VAL A 159 -5.73 -1.91 -22.02
C VAL A 159 -6.06 -0.70 -22.88
N ALA A 160 -5.53 -0.63 -24.11
CA ALA A 160 -5.82 0.42 -25.08
C ALA A 160 -7.22 0.29 -25.72
N ASP A 161 -7.86 -0.87 -25.64
CA ASP A 161 -9.25 -1.07 -26.07
C ASP A 161 -10.17 -0.11 -25.30
N PRO A 162 -10.99 0.74 -25.98
CA PRO A 162 -11.89 1.68 -25.30
C PRO A 162 -12.82 1.03 -24.28
N ARG A 163 -13.18 -0.25 -24.48
CA ARG A 163 -14.03 -1.01 -23.54
C ARG A 163 -13.37 -1.19 -22.18
N PHE A 164 -12.04 -1.16 -22.11
CA PHE A 164 -11.32 -1.25 -20.83
C PHE A 164 -11.54 0.00 -19.98
N PHE A 165 -11.36 1.19 -20.55
CA PHE A 165 -11.59 2.43 -19.82
C PHE A 165 -13.09 2.64 -19.51
N GLN A 166 -13.98 2.28 -20.44
CA GLN A 166 -15.42 2.24 -20.19
C GLN A 166 -15.80 1.32 -19.02
N TRP A 167 -15.12 0.17 -18.87
CA TRP A 167 -15.31 -0.70 -17.71
C TRP A 167 -14.82 -0.04 -16.42
N LEU A 168 -13.66 0.63 -16.42
CA LEU A 168 -13.18 1.38 -15.25
C LEU A 168 -14.19 2.44 -14.82
N MET A 169 -14.72 3.22 -15.76
CA MET A 169 -15.75 4.22 -15.49
C MET A 169 -17.06 3.60 -15.00
N GLY A 170 -17.54 2.55 -15.66
CA GLY A 170 -18.79 1.87 -15.31
C GLY A 170 -18.75 1.24 -13.92
N ARG A 171 -17.58 0.76 -13.50
CA ARG A 171 -17.31 0.26 -12.13
C ARG A 171 -16.82 1.34 -11.17
N ARG A 172 -16.77 2.60 -11.62
CA ARG A 172 -16.31 3.76 -10.83
C ARG A 172 -14.90 3.59 -10.26
N TYR A 173 -14.03 2.87 -10.95
CA TYR A 173 -12.60 2.84 -10.66
C TYR A 173 -11.85 4.04 -11.23
N ALA A 174 -12.47 4.80 -12.14
CA ALA A 174 -11.92 6.01 -12.74
C ALA A 174 -13.03 7.01 -13.11
N LEU A 175 -12.68 8.29 -13.14
CA LEU A 175 -13.50 9.36 -13.69
C LEU A 175 -13.30 9.46 -15.21
N SER A 176 -14.30 9.95 -15.93
CA SER A 176 -14.16 10.28 -17.36
C SER A 176 -13.05 11.32 -17.60
N ALA A 177 -12.89 12.27 -16.69
CA ALA A 177 -11.85 13.30 -16.76
C ALA A 177 -10.42 12.73 -16.66
N GLU A 178 -10.25 11.48 -16.25
CA GLU A 178 -8.94 10.84 -16.12
C GLU A 178 -8.53 10.06 -17.39
N GLU A 179 -9.37 10.01 -18.42
CA GLU A 179 -9.13 9.25 -19.66
C GLU A 179 -7.85 9.70 -20.38
N GLU A 180 -7.66 11.02 -20.49
CA GLU A 180 -6.45 11.60 -21.10
C GLU A 180 -5.19 11.16 -20.34
N SER A 181 -5.17 11.33 -19.01
CA SER A 181 -4.04 10.91 -18.18
C SER A 181 -3.76 9.40 -18.26
N PHE A 182 -4.81 8.58 -18.45
CA PHE A 182 -4.69 7.15 -18.63
C PHE A 182 -4.00 6.82 -19.95
N HIS A 183 -4.40 7.47 -21.05
CA HIS A 183 -3.79 7.28 -22.36
C HIS A 183 -2.34 7.76 -22.37
N GLU A 184 -2.04 8.94 -21.83
CA GLU A 184 -0.65 9.44 -21.69
C GLU A 184 0.22 8.45 -20.90
N TRP A 185 -0.30 7.96 -19.77
CA TRP A 185 0.40 6.96 -18.97
C TRP A 185 0.63 5.66 -19.76
N LEU A 186 -0.36 5.19 -20.53
CA LEU A 186 -0.25 3.96 -21.33
C LEU A 186 0.72 4.11 -22.50
N GLU A 187 0.73 5.27 -23.16
CA GLU A 187 1.66 5.62 -24.24
C GLU A 187 3.10 5.71 -23.77
N SER A 188 3.33 6.14 -22.53
CA SER A 188 4.66 6.10 -21.92
C SER A 188 5.22 4.68 -21.73
N LYS A 189 4.41 3.62 -21.95
CA LYS A 189 4.84 2.23 -21.83
C LYS A 189 5.32 1.68 -23.17
N GLY A 190 6.52 1.11 -23.16
CA GLY A 190 7.09 0.43 -24.32
C GLY A 190 6.25 -0.75 -24.81
N ALA A 191 6.44 -1.11 -26.07
CA ALA A 191 5.81 -2.28 -26.68
C ALA A 191 6.15 -3.57 -25.90
N GLY A 192 5.19 -4.50 -25.81
CA GLY A 192 5.36 -5.78 -25.13
C GLY A 192 5.29 -5.73 -23.59
N ILE A 193 5.16 -4.54 -22.98
CA ILE A 193 4.95 -4.44 -21.53
C ILE A 193 3.56 -4.98 -21.18
N GLN A 194 3.52 -5.84 -20.17
CA GLN A 194 2.29 -6.28 -19.53
C GLN A 194 1.86 -5.24 -18.48
N VAL A 195 0.62 -4.78 -18.59
CA VAL A 195 -0.03 -3.91 -17.61
C VAL A 195 -0.85 -4.78 -16.66
N HIS A 196 -0.64 -4.64 -15.36
CA HIS A 196 -1.39 -5.37 -14.35
C HIS A 196 -2.47 -4.49 -13.75
N VAL A 197 -3.70 -4.98 -13.77
CA VAL A 197 -4.81 -4.47 -12.98
C VAL A 197 -4.63 -4.95 -11.54
N ARG A 198 -4.39 -4.01 -10.61
CA ARG A 198 -4.10 -4.33 -9.21
C ARG A 198 -5.21 -3.78 -8.31
N PRO A 199 -6.02 -4.66 -7.71
CA PRO A 199 -7.11 -4.31 -6.80
C PRO A 199 -6.62 -4.02 -5.38
N GLY A 200 -5.56 -3.22 -5.28
CA GLY A 200 -4.86 -2.99 -4.02
C GLY A 200 -5.73 -2.29 -2.99
N ILE A 201 -5.33 -2.42 -1.73
CA ILE A 201 -5.94 -1.77 -0.57
C ILE A 201 -4.82 -0.99 0.12
N GLN A 202 -5.14 0.12 0.77
CA GLN A 202 -4.25 0.77 1.72
C GLN A 202 -4.88 0.70 3.10
N ILE A 203 -4.09 0.22 4.07
CA ILE A 203 -4.44 0.31 5.49
C ILE A 203 -3.47 1.27 6.13
N LEU A 204 -3.98 2.27 6.84
CA LEU A 204 -3.19 3.18 7.65
C LEU A 204 -3.53 3.02 9.13
N ARG A 205 -2.52 3.16 9.98
CA ARG A 205 -2.67 3.54 11.39
C ARG A 205 -1.93 4.84 11.60
N THR A 206 -2.60 5.83 12.19
CA THR A 206 -2.09 7.20 12.30
C THR A 206 -1.94 7.66 13.75
N TRP A 207 -0.80 8.25 14.09
CA TRP A 207 -0.53 8.82 15.41
C TRP A 207 -0.09 10.28 15.30
N PRO A 208 -0.45 11.17 16.24
CA PRO A 208 0.08 12.52 16.28
C PRO A 208 1.61 12.51 16.32
N TYR A 209 2.24 13.31 15.46
CA TYR A 209 3.69 13.32 15.28
C TYR A 209 4.44 13.58 16.59
N ARG A 210 3.95 14.53 17.40
CA ARG A 210 4.54 14.90 18.69
C ARG A 210 4.58 13.75 19.69
N GLU A 211 3.56 12.91 19.70
CA GLU A 211 3.46 11.76 20.61
C GLU A 211 4.33 10.61 20.10
N ALA A 212 4.26 10.32 18.81
CA ALA A 212 5.00 9.23 18.17
C ALA A 212 6.53 9.36 18.31
N LEU A 213 7.05 10.59 18.29
CA LEU A 213 8.48 10.86 18.32
C LEU A 213 9.00 11.46 19.65
N ALA A 214 8.18 11.46 20.70
CA ALA A 214 8.63 11.81 22.04
C ALA A 214 9.71 10.81 22.53
N ILE A 215 10.84 11.32 23.03
CA ILE A 215 11.98 10.47 23.45
C ILE A 215 11.58 9.54 24.61
N GLU A 216 10.85 10.05 25.59
CA GLU A 216 10.41 9.29 26.77
C GLU A 216 9.43 8.14 26.39
N GLY A 217 8.65 8.32 25.32
CA GLY A 217 7.65 7.36 24.84
C GLY A 217 8.17 6.36 23.80
N GLN A 218 9.46 6.35 23.46
CA GLN A 218 9.94 5.60 22.29
C GLN A 218 9.67 4.09 22.38
N ASN A 219 9.83 3.47 23.55
CA ASN A 219 9.56 2.05 23.73
C ASN A 219 8.05 1.73 23.68
N GLU A 220 7.22 2.65 24.19
CA GLU A 220 5.78 2.54 24.09
C GLU A 220 5.32 2.64 22.62
N PHE A 221 5.87 3.59 21.87
CA PHE A 221 5.54 3.73 20.46
C PHE A 221 5.97 2.51 19.62
N VAL A 222 7.13 1.90 19.93
CA VAL A 222 7.52 0.60 19.34
C VAL A 222 6.46 -0.48 19.60
N ALA A 223 5.92 -0.55 20.83
CA ALA A 223 4.88 -1.51 21.17
C ALA A 223 3.57 -1.22 20.40
N GLN A 224 3.18 0.05 20.27
CA GLN A 224 2.00 0.46 19.50
C GLN A 224 2.14 0.13 18.01
N VAL A 225 3.31 0.37 17.40
CA VAL A 225 3.58 -0.01 16.00
C VAL A 225 3.50 -1.52 15.83
N ARG A 226 4.08 -2.30 16.75
CA ARG A 226 3.97 -3.77 16.74
C ARG A 226 2.52 -4.23 16.84
N GLU A 227 1.76 -3.72 17.81
CA GLU A 227 0.36 -4.08 17.98
C GLU A 227 -0.46 -3.76 16.73
N ALA A 228 -0.22 -2.60 16.11
CA ALA A 228 -0.90 -2.22 14.88
C ALA A 228 -0.58 -3.17 13.73
N ILE A 229 0.69 -3.55 13.54
CA ILE A 229 1.08 -4.54 12.53
C ILE A 229 0.42 -5.90 12.83
N ASP A 230 0.49 -6.39 14.08
CA ASP A 230 -0.10 -7.66 14.46
C ASP A 230 -1.62 -7.70 14.27
N ARG A 231 -2.31 -6.58 14.54
CA ARG A 231 -3.74 -6.44 14.28
C ARG A 231 -4.06 -6.50 12.79
N ILE A 232 -3.31 -5.76 11.97
CA ILE A 232 -3.45 -5.82 10.50
C ILE A 232 -3.22 -7.25 10.00
N LEU A 233 -2.15 -7.90 10.44
CA LEU A 233 -1.83 -9.28 10.03
C LEU A 233 -2.93 -10.26 10.47
N THR A 234 -3.46 -10.12 11.69
CA THR A 234 -4.56 -10.95 12.19
C THR A 234 -5.81 -10.81 11.32
N VAL A 235 -6.19 -9.59 10.97
CA VAL A 235 -7.34 -9.30 10.09
C VAL A 235 -7.12 -9.86 8.68
N LEU A 236 -5.88 -9.84 8.18
CA LEU A 236 -5.49 -10.51 6.93
C LEU A 236 -5.39 -12.04 7.05
N GLY A 237 -5.84 -12.64 8.15
CA GLY A 237 -5.79 -14.10 8.38
C GLY A 237 -4.37 -14.66 8.48
N GLN A 238 -3.40 -13.83 8.87
CA GLN A 238 -2.00 -14.19 9.03
C GLN A 238 -1.61 -14.35 10.50
N THR A 239 -0.56 -15.12 10.76
CA THR A 239 0.04 -15.21 12.08
C THR A 239 0.74 -13.89 12.43
N ARG A 240 0.69 -13.51 13.71
CA ARG A 240 1.45 -12.38 14.27
C ARG A 240 2.94 -12.55 14.03
N LEU A 241 3.69 -11.45 14.04
CA LEU A 241 5.14 -11.52 13.90
C LEU A 241 5.75 -12.25 15.10
N GLY A 242 6.30 -13.44 14.85
CA GLY A 242 7.11 -14.15 15.84
C GLY A 242 8.42 -13.42 16.07
N PHE A 243 8.89 -13.34 17.31
CA PHE A 243 10.29 -12.97 17.56
C PHE A 243 11.19 -14.04 16.95
N THR A 244 11.84 -13.75 15.83
CA THR A 244 13.11 -14.42 15.54
C THR A 244 14.12 -13.83 16.52
N ASN A 245 14.19 -14.41 17.73
CA ASN A 245 15.42 -14.30 18.51
C ASN A 245 16.51 -14.85 17.59
N GLY A 246 17.49 -14.00 17.27
CA GLY A 246 18.59 -14.38 16.40
C GLY A 246 19.18 -15.70 16.87
N THR A 247 19.09 -16.70 16.01
CA THR A 247 19.94 -17.88 16.15
C THR A 247 21.35 -17.40 15.90
N VAL A 248 22.07 -17.16 16.99
CA VAL A 248 23.53 -17.14 16.98
C VAL A 248 23.94 -18.54 16.52
N GLY A 249 24.46 -18.62 15.30
CA GLY A 249 25.27 -19.73 14.81
C GLY A 249 26.71 -19.27 14.68
#